data_AF-A0A3D2TLK6-F1
#
_entry.id   AF-A0A3D2TLK6-F1
#
_cell.length_a   1.000
_cell.length_b   1.000
_cell.length_c   1.000
_cell.angle_alpha   90.00
_cell.angle_beta   90.00
_cell.angle_gamma   90.00
#
_symmetry.space_group_name_H-M   'P 1'
#
loop_
_entity.id
_entity.type
_entity.pdbx_description
1 polymer ?
#
loop_
_entity_poly.entity_id
_entity_poly.type
_entity_poly.pdbx_seq_one_letter_code
_entity_poly.pdbx_strand_id
1 'polypeptide(L)' 'MDVINLTEVPAFTTKDGSEIRELLAHRNSCLSNQSLAEARLPVGACTAPHYHPLCEEIYYLLVGEGLMQIE' A
#
# COMPACT_ATOMS: atom_id res chain seq x y z
N MET A 1 0.19 21.67 6.12
CA MET A 1 0.65 20.28 6.23
C MET A 1 -0.60 19.44 6.33
N ASP A 2 -0.88 18.66 5.29
CA ASP A 2 -2.07 17.84 5.27
C ASP A 2 -1.83 16.63 6.17
N VAL A 3 -2.75 16.40 7.11
CA VAL A 3 -2.71 15.26 8.02
C VAL A 3 -3.88 14.38 7.66
N ILE A 4 -3.60 13.18 7.17
CA ILE A 4 -4.60 12.19 6.79
C ILE A 4 -4.55 11.07 7.82
N ASN A 5 -5.61 10.91 8.60
CA ASN A 5 -5.71 9.85 9.60
C ASN A 5 -6.15 8.55 8.94
N LEU A 6 -5.42 7.46 9.19
CA LEU A 6 -5.72 6.12 8.68
C LEU A 6 -7.19 5.71 8.90
N THR A 7 -7.76 6.05 10.06
CA THR A 7 -9.14 5.65 10.41
C THR A 7 -10.21 6.37 9.59
N GLU A 8 -9.84 7.43 8.88
CA GLU A 8 -10.73 8.26 8.07
C GLU A 8 -10.57 7.99 6.57
N VAL A 9 -9.58 7.19 6.17
CA VAL A 9 -9.34 6.84 4.77
C VAL A 9 -10.19 5.63 4.38
N PRO A 10 -11.08 5.75 3.37
CA PRO A 10 -11.85 4.62 2.89
C PRO A 10 -10.92 3.58 2.27
N ALA A 11 -11.16 2.32 2.61
CA ALA A 11 -10.46 1.23 1.98
C ALA A 11 -11.09 0.86 0.64
N PHE A 12 -10.27 0.33 -0.26
CA PHE A 12 -10.74 -0.33 -1.48
C PHE A 12 -10.04 -1.66 -1.68
N THR A 13 -10.71 -2.57 -2.37
CA THR A 13 -10.16 -3.88 -2.74
C THR A 13 -9.52 -3.79 -4.12
N THR A 14 -8.26 -4.22 -4.22
CA THR A 14 -7.53 -4.37 -5.48
C THR A 14 -7.97 -5.62 -6.24
N LYS A 15 -7.50 -5.77 -7.48
CA LYS A 15 -7.80 -6.94 -8.32
C LYS A 15 -7.26 -8.27 -7.74
N ASP A 16 -6.19 -8.22 -6.96
CA ASP A 16 -5.61 -9.38 -6.29
C ASP A 16 -6.24 -9.68 -4.92
N GLY A 17 -7.26 -8.90 -4.53
CA GLY A 17 -7.99 -9.11 -3.28
C GLY A 17 -7.36 -8.45 -2.05
N SER A 18 -6.26 -7.72 -2.21
CA SER A 18 -5.68 -6.90 -1.14
C SER A 18 -6.60 -5.73 -0.80
N GLU A 19 -6.65 -5.34 0.47
CA GLU A 19 -7.31 -4.11 0.91
C GLU A 19 -6.27 -3.00 1.05
N ILE A 20 -6.52 -1.85 0.42
CA ILE A 20 -5.61 -0.70 0.41
C ILE A 20 -6.30 0.54 0.98
N ARG A 21 -5.57 1.33 1.78
CA ARG A 21 -5.91 2.71 2.18
C ARG A 21 -4.79 3.66 1.75
N GLU A 22 -5.06 4.55 0.80
CA GLU A 22 -4.08 5.54 0.31
C GLU A 22 -3.99 6.75 1.26
N LEU A 23 -2.93 6.79 2.09
CA LEU A 23 -2.67 7.87 3.04
C LEU A 23 -2.08 9.10 2.35
N LEU A 24 -1.18 8.89 1.38
CA LEU A 24 -0.57 9.95 0.56
C LEU A 24 -0.52 9.48 -0.88
N ALA A 25 -1.21 10.19 -1.76
CA ALA A 25 -1.29 9.93 -3.18
C ALA A 25 -1.48 11.25 -3.96
N HIS A 26 -1.23 11.21 -5.27
CA HIS A 26 -1.41 12.37 -6.14
C HIS A 26 -2.87 12.89 -6.19
N ARG A 27 -3.85 12.09 -5.73
CA ARG A 27 -5.28 12.43 -5.73
C ARG A 27 -5.74 13.11 -4.45
N ASN A 28 -4.98 12.98 -3.37
CA ASN A 28 -5.34 13.47 -2.04
C ASN A 28 -4.23 14.32 -1.40
N SER A 29 -3.15 14.63 -2.13
CA SER A 29 -2.04 15.44 -1.66
C SER A 29 -1.32 16.14 -2.83
N CYS A 30 -0.46 17.10 -2.52
CA CYS A 30 0.41 17.79 -3.50
C CYS A 30 1.74 17.07 -3.78
N LEU A 31 1.95 15.87 -3.22
CA LEU A 31 3.17 15.08 -3.44
C LEU A 31 3.25 14.54 -4.88
N SER A 32 4.46 14.53 -5.44
CA SER A 32 4.72 14.07 -6.80
C SER A 32 5.66 12.86 -6.91
N ASN A 33 6.59 12.71 -5.95
CA ASN A 33 7.69 11.72 -6.04
C ASN A 33 7.60 10.63 -4.96
N GLN A 34 6.49 10.57 -4.24
CA GLN A 34 6.26 9.59 -3.19
C GLN A 34 4.77 9.34 -3.04
N SER A 35 4.43 8.12 -2.63
CA SER A 35 3.11 7.76 -2.13
C SER A 35 3.26 6.94 -0.86
N LEU A 36 2.18 6.81 -0.09
CA LEU A 36 2.10 5.96 1.10
C LEU A 36 0.70 5.37 1.19
N ALA A 37 0.64 4.06 1.41
CA ALA A 37 -0.61 3.35 1.66
C ALA A 37 -0.45 2.31 2.76
N GLU A 38 -1.54 2.03 3.48
CA GLU A 38 -1.67 0.79 4.25
C GLU A 38 -2.18 -0.29 3.31
N ALA A 39 -1.52 -1.45 3.32
CA ALA A 39 -1.98 -2.65 2.63
C ALA A 39 -2.29 -3.77 3.63
N ARG A 40 -3.41 -4.47 3.42
CA ARG A 40 -3.81 -5.65 4.20
C ARG A 40 -4.10 -6.80 3.26
N LEU A 41 -3.56 -7.96 3.60
CA LEU A 41 -3.76 -9.22 2.87
C LEU A 41 -4.58 -10.19 3.73
N PRO A 42 -5.64 -10.79 3.18
CA PRO A 42 -6.32 -11.91 3.83
C PRO A 42 -5.39 -13.11 4.03
N VAL A 43 -5.67 -13.93 5.05
CA VAL A 43 -4.92 -15.17 5.29
C VAL A 43 -5.00 -16.09 4.06
N GLY A 44 -3.85 -16.56 3.60
CA GLY A 44 -3.72 -17.44 2.43
C GLY A 44 -3.79 -16.74 1.08
N ALA A 45 -3.97 -15.41 1.05
CA ALA A 45 -3.88 -14.62 -0.17
C ALA A 45 -2.42 -14.23 -0.50
N CYS A 46 -2.19 -13.82 -1.74
CA CYS A 46 -0.94 -13.21 -2.18
C CYS A 46 -1.23 -12.03 -3.11
N THR A 47 -0.32 -11.06 -3.15
CA THR A 47 -0.36 -9.98 -4.14
C THR A 47 0.04 -10.50 -5.51
N ALA A 48 -0.40 -9.81 -6.57
CA ALA A 48 0.15 -10.04 -7.89
C ALA A 48 1.61 -9.53 -7.96
N PRO A 49 2.58 -10.35 -8.43
CA PRO A 49 3.94 -9.89 -8.66
C PRO A 49 3.98 -8.72 -9.63
N HIS A 50 4.76 -7.70 -9.31
CA HIS A 50 4.95 -6.54 -10.17
C HIS A 50 6.34 -5.94 -9.94
N TYR A 51 6.77 -5.10 -10.87
CA TYR A 51 8.10 -4.50 -10.87
C TYR A 51 8.02 -3.02 -11.19
N HIS A 52 8.75 -2.21 -10.42
CA HIS A 52 8.86 -0.78 -10.62
C HIS A 52 10.25 -0.40 -11.13
N PRO A 53 10.39 0.11 -12.37
CA PRO A 53 11.71 0.38 -12.96
C PRO A 53 12.38 1.66 -12.45
N LEU A 54 11.63 2.58 -11.85
CA LEU A 54 12.06 3.95 -11.58
C LEU A 54 11.87 4.39 -10.12
N CYS A 55 11.27 3.54 -9.29
CA CYS A 55 11.07 3.86 -7.88
C CYS A 55 11.52 2.71 -6.97
N GLU A 56 11.93 3.08 -5.78
CA GLU A 56 12.13 2.17 -4.67
C GLU A 56 10.82 2.03 -3.90
N GLU A 57 10.62 0.88 -3.27
CA GLU A 57 9.46 0.60 -2.42
C GLU A 57 9.93 0.05 -1.07
N ILE A 58 9.30 0.53 0.01
CA ILE A 58 9.65 0.16 1.38
C ILE A 58 8.39 -0.38 2.06
N TYR A 59 8.49 -1.60 2.60
CA TYR A 59 7.45 -2.20 3.41
C TYR A 59 7.78 -2.07 4.90
N TYR A 60 6.91 -1.38 5.65
CA TYR A 60 6.95 -1.37 7.12
C TYR A 60 5.87 -2.30 7.67
N LEU A 61 6.27 -3.50 8.09
CA LEU A 61 5.33 -4.54 8.54
C LEU A 61 4.75 -4.17 9.91
N LEU A 62 3.44 -3.91 9.95
CA LEU A 62 2.75 -3.49 11.17
C LEU A 62 2.36 -4.66 12.07
N VAL A 63 1.75 -5.70 11.50
CA VAL A 63 1.22 -6.87 12.22
C VAL A 63 1.20 -8.10 11.31
N GLY A 64 1.27 -9.28 11.92
CA GLY A 64 1.21 -10.57 11.23
C GLY A 64 2.55 -11.03 10.66
N GLU A 65 2.50 -12.08 9.86
CA GLU A 65 3.66 -12.69 9.20
C GLU A 65 3.28 -13.23 7.82
N GLY A 66 4.27 -13.40 6.94
CA GLY A 66 4.08 -13.89 5.59
C GLY A 66 5.42 -14.19 4.92
N LEU A 67 5.34 -14.79 3.73
CA LEU A 67 6.51 -15.03 2.87
C LEU A 67 6.53 -13.97 1.77
N MET A 68 7.66 -13.29 1.64
CA MET A 68 7.89 -12.32 0.57
C MET A 68 8.80 -12.95 -0.47
N GLN A 69 8.37 -12.90 -1.73
CA GLN A 69 9.22 -13.21 -2.87
C GLN A 69 9.64 -11.89 -3.51
N ILE A 70 10.95 -11.68 -3.59
CA ILE A 70 11.59 -10.55 -4.28
C ILE A 70 12.51 -11.20 -5.32
N GLU A 71 12.38 -10.81 -6.60
CA GLU A 71 13.28 -11.06 -7.76
C GLU A 71 12.50 -11.08 -9.08
#